data_AF-A0A7V8DCS4-F1
#
_entry.id   AF-A0A7V8DCS4-F1
#
_cell.length_a   1.000
_cell.length_b   1.000
_cell.length_c   1.000
_cell.angle_alpha   90.00
_cell.angle_beta   90.00
_cell.angle_gamma   90.00
#
_symmetry.space_group_name_H-M   'P 1'
#
loop_
_entity.id
_entity.type
_entity.pdbx_description
1 polymer ?
#
loop_
_entity_poly.entity_id
_entity_poly.type
_entity_poly.pdbx_seq_one_letter_code
_entity_poly.pdbx_strand_id
1 'polypeptide(L)'
;MLNSRLLAEQKDKLDALKKAITLVRNTHASKVLDYSEAAGLLDISENYSYALGLLDDYDRGSLKISHTTPGARFRLSYERVTRAVAEIRSRIGAGGLFGLEKDRSLRSSVAAIYQTFGGRDLYPSAEEKAAALLYFMVKNHSFVDGNKRIAAAVFLWFLEKNRMLYRPDGSKRLADNALVALTLMIAESRPAERVAITALVVNLINNRN
;
A
#
# COMPACT_ATOMS: atom_id res chain seq x y z
N MET A 1 12.46 27.02 -0.13
CA MET A 1 13.42 27.39 -1.19
C MET A 1 14.23 26.20 -1.73
N LEU A 2 14.51 25.15 -0.93
CA LEU A 2 15.29 23.99 -1.38
C LEU A 2 14.52 23.07 -2.35
N ASN A 3 13.23 22.85 -2.09
CA ASN A 3 12.37 21.96 -2.90
C ASN A 3 12.10 22.52 -4.32
N SER A 4 11.96 23.84 -4.43
CA SER A 4 11.77 24.54 -5.71
C SER A 4 13.02 24.49 -6.60
N ARG A 5 14.22 24.48 -6.00
CA ARG A 5 15.48 24.29 -6.75
C ARG A 5 15.63 22.86 -7.26
N LEU A 6 15.30 21.86 -6.43
CA LEU A 6 15.36 20.45 -6.83
C LEU A 6 14.36 20.13 -7.96
N LEU A 7 13.16 20.70 -7.89
CA LEU A 7 12.14 20.60 -8.94
C LEU A 7 12.55 21.28 -10.25
N ALA A 8 13.17 22.46 -10.17
CA ALA A 8 13.71 23.13 -11.35
C ALA A 8 14.84 22.30 -12.00
N GLU A 9 15.73 21.75 -11.17
CA GLU A 9 16.86 20.92 -11.64
C GLU A 9 16.39 19.60 -12.28
N GLN A 10 15.31 18.99 -11.78
CA GLN A 10 14.71 17.82 -12.43
C GLN A 10 14.03 18.17 -13.76
N LYS A 11 13.37 19.33 -13.82
CA LYS A 11 12.74 19.83 -15.06
C LYS A 11 13.78 20.14 -16.13
N ASP A 12 14.91 20.75 -15.75
CA ASP A 12 16.01 21.04 -16.65
C ASP A 12 16.66 19.76 -17.19
N LYS A 13 16.79 18.71 -16.35
CA LYS A 13 17.26 17.39 -16.78
C LYS A 13 16.30 16.74 -17.79
N LEU A 14 15.00 16.87 -17.58
CA LEU A 14 13.98 16.35 -18.49
C LEU A 14 14.01 17.08 -19.84
N ASP A 15 14.15 18.41 -19.82
CA ASP A 15 14.23 19.22 -21.05
C ASP A 15 15.55 18.98 -21.81
N ALA A 16 16.65 18.73 -21.10
CA ALA A 16 17.91 18.30 -21.70
C ALA A 16 17.79 16.93 -22.38
N LEU A 17 17.08 15.97 -21.75
CA LEU A 17 16.82 14.65 -22.33
C LEU A 17 15.95 14.75 -23.59
N LYS A 18 14.89 15.57 -23.57
CA LYS A 18 14.04 15.85 -24.75
C LYS A 18 14.85 16.44 -25.91
N LYS A 19 15.76 17.37 -25.62
CA LYS A 19 16.66 17.95 -26.62
C LYS A 19 17.64 16.92 -27.19
N ALA A 20 18.23 16.09 -26.33
CA ALA A 20 19.14 15.03 -26.75
C ALA A 20 18.45 14.02 -27.69
N ILE A 21 17.23 13.58 -27.34
CA ILE A 21 16.40 12.71 -28.20
C ILE A 21 16.12 13.38 -29.56
N THR A 22 15.81 14.67 -29.54
CA THR A 22 15.57 15.46 -30.77
C THR A 22 16.82 15.60 -31.64
N LEU A 23 18.00 15.65 -31.02
CA LEU A 23 19.28 15.74 -31.73
C LEU A 23 19.64 14.40 -32.39
N VAL A 24 19.46 13.29 -31.65
CA VAL A 24 19.65 11.92 -32.17
C VAL A 24 18.72 11.64 -33.34
N ARG A 25 17.49 12.17 -33.34
CA ARG A 25 16.54 12.12 -34.45
C ARG A 25 17.05 12.77 -35.74
N ASN A 26 17.89 13.80 -35.66
CA ASN A 26 18.34 14.58 -36.82
C ASN A 26 19.63 14.04 -37.46
N THR A 27 20.31 13.10 -36.80
CA THR A 27 21.48 12.38 -37.33
C THR A 27 21.03 11.03 -37.88
N HIS A 28 20.93 10.94 -39.20
CA HIS A 28 20.39 9.82 -39.96
C HIS A 28 21.01 8.44 -39.66
N ALA A 29 20.16 7.42 -39.84
CA ALA A 29 20.44 5.99 -40.02
C ALA A 29 20.54 5.12 -38.75
N SER A 30 19.40 4.91 -38.07
CA SER A 30 18.99 3.62 -37.50
C SER A 30 17.52 3.70 -37.10
N LYS A 31 16.71 2.72 -37.54
CA LYS A 31 15.27 2.51 -37.29
C LYS A 31 14.59 3.60 -36.45
N VAL A 32 13.80 4.43 -37.15
CA VAL A 32 12.81 5.33 -36.56
C VAL A 32 12.02 4.53 -35.52
N LEU A 33 12.23 4.80 -34.23
CA LEU A 33 11.23 4.50 -33.22
C LEU A 33 9.97 5.19 -33.70
N ASP A 34 8.93 4.42 -33.98
CA ASP A 34 7.65 4.99 -34.36
C ASP A 34 7.26 5.97 -33.25
N TYR A 35 6.75 7.16 -33.59
CA TYR A 35 6.42 8.19 -32.59
C TYR A 35 5.46 7.64 -31.53
N SER A 36 4.61 6.68 -31.93
CA SER A 36 3.77 5.85 -31.07
C SER A 36 4.57 5.00 -30.07
N GLU A 37 5.67 4.36 -30.49
CA GLU A 37 6.54 3.56 -29.63
C GLU A 37 7.34 4.44 -28.66
N ALA A 38 7.87 5.58 -29.12
CA ALA A 38 8.58 6.52 -28.28
C ALA A 38 7.66 7.20 -27.26
N ALA A 39 6.44 7.57 -27.66
CA ALA A 39 5.40 8.07 -26.76
C ALA A 39 4.96 6.98 -25.77
N GLY A 40 4.77 5.74 -26.22
CA GLY A 40 4.47 4.61 -25.35
C GLY A 40 5.58 4.31 -24.34
N LEU A 41 6.84 4.40 -24.73
CA LEU A 41 7.99 4.26 -23.83
C LEU A 41 8.09 5.41 -22.82
N LEU A 42 7.76 6.64 -23.23
CA LEU A 42 7.71 7.79 -22.32
C LEU A 42 6.55 7.67 -21.33
N ASP A 43 5.37 7.22 -21.79
CA ASP A 43 4.23 6.92 -20.92
C ASP A 43 4.56 5.78 -19.94
N ILE A 44 5.29 4.75 -20.39
CA ILE A 44 5.77 3.69 -19.51
C ILE A 44 6.76 4.27 -18.50
N SER A 45 7.69 5.11 -18.96
CA SER A 45 8.69 5.74 -18.10
C SER A 45 8.09 6.72 -17.08
N GLU A 46 7.01 7.44 -17.40
CA GLU A 46 6.36 8.37 -16.47
C GLU A 46 5.40 7.63 -15.54
N ASN A 47 4.58 6.71 -16.05
CA ASN A 47 3.55 6.02 -15.25
C ASN A 47 4.10 4.88 -14.39
N TYR A 48 5.15 4.19 -14.83
CA TYR A 48 5.70 3.04 -14.11
C TYR A 48 7.00 3.33 -13.35
N SER A 49 7.60 4.52 -13.49
CA SER A 49 8.81 4.89 -12.73
C SER A 49 8.59 4.79 -11.22
N TYR A 50 7.40 5.13 -10.72
CA TYR A 50 7.09 4.94 -9.31
C TYR A 50 7.03 3.45 -8.91
N ALA A 51 6.32 2.63 -9.68
CA ALA A 51 6.18 1.19 -9.39
C ALA A 51 7.52 0.44 -9.50
N LEU A 52 8.32 0.75 -10.52
CA LEU A 52 9.66 0.16 -10.70
C LEU A 52 10.63 0.63 -9.62
N GLY A 53 10.54 1.90 -9.20
CA GLY A 53 11.32 2.42 -8.07
C GLY A 53 10.99 1.70 -6.77
N LEU A 54 9.70 1.45 -6.48
CA LEU A 54 9.30 0.66 -5.31
C LEU A 54 9.82 -0.78 -5.36
N LEU A 55 9.88 -1.38 -6.54
CA LEU A 55 10.41 -2.73 -6.70
C LEU A 55 11.93 -2.78 -6.41
N ASP A 56 12.70 -1.87 -6.99
CA ASP A 56 14.16 -1.78 -6.73
C ASP A 56 14.46 -1.49 -5.25
N ASP A 57 13.68 -0.59 -4.64
CA ASP A 57 13.80 -0.29 -3.21
C ASP A 57 13.45 -1.50 -2.32
N TYR A 58 12.47 -2.30 -2.73
CA TYR A 58 12.10 -3.53 -2.02
C TYR A 58 13.23 -4.55 -2.10
N ASP A 59 13.76 -4.80 -3.29
CA ASP A 59 14.83 -5.78 -3.53
C ASP A 59 16.14 -5.42 -2.80
N ARG A 60 16.44 -4.11 -2.69
CA ARG A 60 17.60 -3.61 -1.93
C ARG A 60 17.35 -3.53 -0.42
N GLY A 61 16.12 -3.75 0.03
CA GLY A 61 15.73 -3.52 1.43
C GLY A 61 15.83 -2.06 1.87
N SER A 62 15.79 -1.10 0.93
CA SER A 62 15.89 0.34 1.16
C SER A 62 14.55 1.06 1.19
N LEU A 63 13.43 0.34 1.12
CA LEU A 63 12.09 0.90 1.00
C LEU A 63 11.74 1.85 2.15
N LYS A 64 11.51 3.12 1.80
CA LYS A 64 11.20 4.18 2.76
C LYS A 64 9.71 4.44 2.83
N ILE A 65 9.22 4.66 4.04
CA ILE A 65 7.85 5.14 4.25
C ILE A 65 7.84 6.65 4.05
N SER A 66 6.95 7.12 3.16
CA SER A 66 6.80 8.53 2.83
C SER A 66 5.37 8.85 2.36
N HIS A 67 5.04 10.14 2.30
CA HIS A 67 3.73 10.64 1.87
C HIS A 67 2.54 10.08 2.66
N THR A 68 2.76 9.77 3.93
CA THR A 68 1.73 9.25 4.84
C THR A 68 0.97 10.37 5.56
N THR A 69 -0.15 9.99 6.16
CA THR A 69 -1.05 10.87 6.89
C THR A 69 -0.80 10.70 8.39
N PRO A 70 -0.27 11.70 9.11
CA PRO A 70 -0.01 11.60 10.54
C PRO A 70 -1.29 11.33 11.34
N GLY A 71 -1.21 10.40 12.29
CA GLY A 71 -2.36 9.96 13.07
C GLY A 71 -3.40 9.21 12.24
N ALA A 72 -4.51 8.85 12.88
CA ALA A 72 -5.66 8.25 12.21
C ALA A 72 -6.92 8.98 12.67
N ARG A 73 -7.75 9.44 11.72
CA ARG A 73 -9.04 10.10 12.02
C ARG A 73 -10.00 9.14 12.73
N PHE A 74 -9.85 7.85 12.45
CA PHE A 74 -10.65 6.79 13.01
C PHE A 74 -9.78 5.83 13.82
N ARG A 75 -10.16 5.64 15.08
CA ARG A 75 -9.60 4.60 15.94
C ARG A 75 -10.44 3.33 15.84
N LEU A 76 -9.79 2.24 15.44
CA LEU A 76 -10.35 0.90 15.42
C LEU A 76 -10.31 0.33 16.84
N SER A 77 -11.40 -0.29 17.27
CA SER A 77 -11.47 -1.01 18.54
C SER A 77 -11.84 -2.47 18.28
N TYR A 78 -11.54 -3.33 19.25
CA TYR A 78 -11.90 -4.75 19.17
C TYR A 78 -13.42 -4.92 18.95
N GLU A 79 -14.25 -4.21 19.72
CA GLU A 79 -15.72 -4.24 19.66
C GLU A 79 -16.27 -3.73 18.32
N ARG A 80 -15.51 -2.88 17.65
CA ARG A 80 -15.83 -2.37 16.31
C ARG A 80 -15.54 -3.43 15.25
N VAL A 81 -14.42 -4.12 15.36
CA VAL A 81 -14.05 -5.21 14.44
C VAL A 81 -15.00 -6.38 14.58
N THR A 82 -15.31 -6.82 15.81
CA THR A 82 -16.22 -7.96 16.03
C THR A 82 -17.62 -7.69 15.48
N ARG A 83 -18.15 -6.48 15.63
CA ARG A 83 -19.40 -6.07 15.00
C ARG A 83 -19.34 -6.10 13.48
N ALA A 84 -18.28 -5.56 12.88
CA ALA A 84 -18.11 -5.60 11.43
C ALA A 84 -18.03 -7.03 10.90
N VAL A 85 -17.31 -7.92 11.61
CA VAL A 85 -17.23 -9.35 11.26
C VAL A 85 -18.60 -10.02 11.37
N ALA A 86 -19.37 -9.76 12.44
CA ALA A 86 -20.72 -10.31 12.59
C ALA A 86 -21.66 -9.87 11.45
N GLU A 87 -21.57 -8.61 11.02
CA GLU A 87 -22.34 -8.10 9.88
C GLU A 87 -21.94 -8.78 8.57
N ILE A 88 -20.62 -8.96 8.33
CA ILE A 88 -20.12 -9.70 7.17
C ILE A 88 -20.66 -11.13 7.18
N ARG A 89 -20.58 -11.85 8.31
CA ARG A 89 -21.09 -13.22 8.47
C ARG A 89 -22.57 -13.34 8.12
N SER A 90 -23.37 -12.39 8.58
CA SER A 90 -24.81 -12.35 8.30
C SER A 90 -25.09 -12.18 6.81
N ARG A 91 -24.37 -11.28 6.12
CA ARG A 91 -24.59 -10.99 4.70
C ARG A 91 -24.18 -12.10 3.75
N ILE A 92 -23.07 -12.78 4.02
CA ILE A 92 -22.57 -13.85 3.16
C ILE A 92 -23.28 -15.19 3.39
N GLY A 93 -24.23 -15.26 4.34
CA GLY A 93 -24.93 -16.49 4.69
C GLY A 93 -23.98 -17.61 5.14
N ALA A 94 -22.79 -17.26 5.65
CA ALA A 94 -21.81 -18.23 6.09
C ALA A 94 -22.27 -18.83 7.42
N GLY A 95 -23.08 -19.88 7.34
CA GLY A 95 -23.22 -20.84 8.42
C GLY A 95 -21.86 -21.48 8.74
N GLY A 96 -21.62 -21.80 10.01
CA GLY A 96 -20.42 -22.52 10.45
C GLY A 96 -19.29 -21.66 11.03
N LEU A 97 -18.05 -22.12 10.84
CA LEU A 97 -16.84 -21.66 11.56
C LEU A 97 -16.26 -20.32 11.05
N PHE A 98 -16.72 -19.84 9.90
CA PHE A 98 -16.22 -18.59 9.32
C PHE A 98 -16.45 -17.41 10.26
N GLY A 99 -15.39 -16.65 10.57
CA GLY A 99 -15.45 -15.48 11.43
C GLY A 99 -15.77 -15.76 12.91
N LEU A 100 -15.75 -17.03 13.33
CA LEU A 100 -15.74 -17.39 14.73
C LEU A 100 -14.33 -17.13 15.29
N GLU A 101 -14.22 -16.34 16.35
CA GLU A 101 -12.93 -16.10 16.99
C GLU A 101 -12.37 -17.40 17.57
N LYS A 102 -11.08 -17.63 17.33
CA LYS A 102 -10.36 -18.81 17.83
C LYS A 102 -9.89 -18.60 19.27
N ASP A 103 -9.40 -17.39 19.57
CA ASP A 103 -8.80 -16.99 20.83
C ASP A 103 -8.73 -15.45 20.94
N ARG A 104 -7.97 -14.92 21.90
CA ARG A 104 -7.82 -13.47 22.13
C ARG A 104 -6.87 -12.76 21.15
N SER A 105 -6.36 -13.44 20.12
CA SER A 105 -5.39 -12.85 19.19
C SER A 105 -5.99 -11.71 18.34
N LEU A 106 -7.32 -11.65 18.14
CA LEU A 106 -7.95 -10.51 17.48
C LEU A 106 -7.73 -9.23 18.28
N ARG A 107 -8.00 -9.29 19.59
CA ARG A 107 -7.78 -8.18 20.52
C ARG A 107 -6.32 -7.75 20.52
N SER A 108 -5.39 -8.70 20.53
CA SER A 108 -3.94 -8.42 20.45
C SER A 108 -3.57 -7.73 19.12
N SER A 109 -4.11 -8.19 17.99
CA SER A 109 -3.82 -7.62 16.67
C SER A 109 -4.31 -6.18 16.55
N VAL A 110 -5.52 -5.89 17.06
CA VAL A 110 -6.08 -4.52 17.09
C VAL A 110 -5.34 -3.63 18.09
N ALA A 111 -4.89 -4.16 19.23
CA ALA A 111 -4.12 -3.39 20.19
C ALA A 111 -2.71 -3.06 19.69
N ALA A 112 -2.08 -3.99 18.96
CA ALA A 112 -0.69 -3.86 18.48
C ALA A 112 -0.47 -2.62 17.61
N ILE A 113 -1.44 -2.25 16.76
CA ILE A 113 -1.31 -1.07 15.88
C ILE A 113 -1.37 0.27 16.63
N TYR A 114 -1.70 0.27 17.93
CA TYR A 114 -1.75 1.45 18.80
C TYR A 114 -0.69 1.39 19.92
N GLN A 115 0.27 0.47 19.84
CA GLN A 115 1.35 0.39 20.81
C GLN A 115 2.31 1.57 20.65
N THR A 116 2.91 1.96 21.78
CA THR A 116 3.92 3.01 21.87
C THR A 116 5.23 2.46 22.41
N PHE A 117 6.35 3.04 21.98
CA PHE A 117 7.68 2.77 22.51
C PHE A 117 8.41 4.10 22.73
N GLY A 118 8.98 4.31 23.92
CA GLY A 118 9.63 5.58 24.27
C GLY A 118 8.71 6.81 24.14
N GLY A 119 7.41 6.64 24.41
CA GLY A 119 6.42 7.71 24.30
C GLY A 119 5.97 8.05 22.87
N ARG A 120 6.41 7.29 21.86
CA ARG A 120 6.03 7.49 20.45
C ARG A 120 5.24 6.30 19.92
N ASP A 121 4.25 6.55 19.08
CA ASP A 121 3.52 5.51 18.36
C ASP A 121 4.49 4.66 17.52
N LEU A 122 4.37 3.33 17.61
CA LEU A 122 5.11 2.42 16.72
C LEU A 122 4.67 2.55 15.26
N TYR A 123 3.41 2.95 15.05
CA TYR A 123 2.81 3.19 13.73
C TYR A 123 2.22 4.60 13.72
N PRO A 124 3.03 5.64 13.43
CA PRO A 124 2.64 7.03 13.59
C PRO A 124 1.57 7.48 12.57
N SER A 125 1.49 6.87 11.39
CA SER A 125 0.49 7.21 10.36
C SER A 125 -0.69 6.23 10.26
N ALA A 126 -1.77 6.68 9.61
CA ALA A 126 -2.91 5.82 9.29
C ALA A 126 -2.53 4.68 8.33
N GLU A 127 -1.65 4.95 7.36
CA GLU A 127 -1.14 3.97 6.39
C GLU A 127 -0.36 2.86 7.12
N GLU A 128 0.53 3.24 8.04
CA GLU A 128 1.31 2.29 8.85
C GLU A 128 0.40 1.44 9.74
N LYS A 129 -0.59 2.06 10.38
CA LYS A 129 -1.59 1.35 11.18
C LYS A 129 -2.40 0.37 10.34
N ALA A 130 -2.81 0.75 9.13
CA ALA A 130 -3.54 -0.10 8.19
C ALA A 130 -2.69 -1.30 7.73
N ALA A 131 -1.44 -1.04 7.32
CA ALA A 131 -0.52 -2.07 6.87
C ALA A 131 -0.20 -3.09 7.99
N ALA A 132 0.07 -2.59 9.20
CA ALA A 132 0.32 -3.43 10.36
C ALA A 132 -0.93 -4.25 10.75
N LEU A 133 -2.13 -3.65 10.67
CA LEU A 133 -3.39 -4.34 10.92
C LEU A 133 -3.60 -5.52 9.97
N LEU A 134 -3.41 -5.29 8.66
CA LEU A 134 -3.50 -6.34 7.65
C LEU A 134 -2.50 -7.46 7.94
N TYR A 135 -1.24 -7.10 8.23
CA TYR A 135 -0.19 -8.06 8.56
C TYR A 135 -0.57 -8.93 9.77
N PHE A 136 -0.93 -8.31 10.89
CA PHE A 136 -1.23 -9.04 12.12
C PHE A 136 -2.47 -9.91 12.00
N MET A 137 -3.54 -9.42 11.37
CA MET A 137 -4.77 -10.21 11.21
C MET A 137 -4.57 -11.43 10.31
N VAL A 138 -3.72 -11.32 9.28
CA VAL A 138 -3.38 -12.47 8.44
C VAL A 138 -2.49 -13.47 9.19
N LYS A 139 -1.42 -13.03 9.86
CA LYS A 139 -0.45 -13.93 10.52
C LYS A 139 -0.97 -14.57 11.81
N ASN A 140 -1.78 -13.86 12.60
CA ASN A 140 -2.17 -14.33 13.93
C ASN A 140 -3.32 -15.35 13.88
N HIS A 141 -3.98 -15.52 12.73
CA HIS A 141 -5.08 -16.46 12.54
C HIS A 141 -6.13 -16.37 13.65
N SER A 142 -6.69 -15.17 13.84
CA SER A 142 -7.60 -14.86 14.94
C SER A 142 -8.98 -15.51 14.86
N PHE A 143 -9.32 -16.07 13.71
CA PHE A 143 -10.58 -16.76 13.46
C PHE A 143 -10.33 -18.22 13.13
N VAL A 144 -11.33 -19.07 13.39
CA VAL A 144 -11.29 -20.50 13.05
C VAL A 144 -11.24 -20.69 11.53
N ASP A 145 -12.06 -19.95 10.80
CA ASP A 145 -11.99 -19.85 9.33
C ASP A 145 -12.19 -18.40 8.87
N GLY A 146 -11.68 -18.09 7.67
CA GLY A 146 -11.91 -16.81 7.01
C GLY A 146 -10.85 -15.75 7.25
N ASN A 147 -9.75 -16.07 7.96
CA ASN A 147 -8.72 -15.11 8.38
C ASN A 147 -8.28 -14.13 7.29
N LYS A 148 -7.89 -14.64 6.11
CA LYS A 148 -7.45 -13.81 4.99
C LYS A 148 -8.56 -12.87 4.48
N ARG A 149 -9.77 -13.39 4.32
CA ARG A 149 -10.95 -12.63 3.85
C ARG A 149 -11.35 -11.54 4.85
N ILE A 150 -11.36 -11.89 6.14
CA ILE A 150 -11.70 -10.96 7.23
C ILE A 150 -10.62 -9.89 7.38
N ALA A 151 -9.34 -10.25 7.32
CA ALA A 151 -8.23 -9.31 7.36
C ALA A 151 -8.31 -8.28 6.23
N ALA A 152 -8.54 -8.73 4.99
CA ALA A 152 -8.73 -7.86 3.83
C ALA A 152 -9.96 -6.94 4.00
N ALA A 153 -11.09 -7.48 4.48
CA ALA A 153 -12.31 -6.68 4.70
C ALA A 153 -12.12 -5.62 5.79
N VAL A 154 -11.49 -5.97 6.91
CA VAL A 154 -11.22 -5.05 8.02
C VAL A 154 -10.19 -3.99 7.62
N PHE A 155 -9.19 -4.36 6.81
CA PHE A 155 -8.24 -3.42 6.21
C PHE A 155 -8.95 -2.39 5.32
N LEU A 156 -9.77 -2.84 4.36
CA LEU A 156 -10.55 -1.94 3.50
C LEU A 156 -11.48 -1.03 4.31
N TRP A 157 -12.15 -1.58 5.33
CA TRP A 157 -12.99 -0.80 6.23
C TRP A 157 -12.21 0.26 7.00
N PHE A 158 -11.01 -0.07 7.48
CA PHE A 158 -10.14 0.89 8.14
C PHE A 158 -9.70 2.03 7.21
N LEU A 159 -9.35 1.72 5.96
CA LEU A 159 -9.03 2.73 4.95
C LEU A 159 -10.23 3.63 4.65
N GLU A 160 -11.41 3.05 4.47
CA GLU A 160 -12.64 3.80 4.22
C GLU A 160 -12.95 4.77 5.36
N LYS A 161 -12.90 4.30 6.61
CA LYS A 161 -13.16 5.15 7.79
C LYS A 161 -12.12 6.24 8.00
N ASN A 162 -10.91 6.08 7.45
CA ASN A 162 -9.88 7.12 7.43
C ASN A 162 -9.88 7.98 6.15
N ARG A 163 -10.82 7.75 5.20
CA ARG A 163 -10.90 8.42 3.89
C ARG A 163 -9.66 8.20 3.02
N MET A 164 -9.15 6.98 3.03
CA MET A 164 -7.95 6.57 2.31
C MET A 164 -8.23 5.46 1.28
N LEU A 165 -9.46 4.95 1.21
CA LEU A 165 -9.77 3.88 0.25
C LEU A 165 -9.76 4.38 -1.20
N TYR A 166 -10.17 5.63 -1.41
CA TYR A 166 -10.27 6.26 -2.72
C TYR A 166 -9.34 7.48 -2.83
N ARG A 167 -8.89 7.76 -4.05
CA ARG A 167 -8.24 9.01 -4.42
C ARG A 167 -9.28 10.13 -4.57
N PRO A 168 -8.86 11.41 -4.62
CA PRO A 168 -9.79 12.53 -4.84
C PRO A 168 -10.60 12.43 -6.14
N ASP A 169 -10.09 11.73 -7.15
CA ASP A 169 -10.77 11.47 -8.43
C ASP A 169 -11.79 10.32 -8.37
N GLY A 170 -11.96 9.68 -7.21
CA GLY A 170 -12.85 8.54 -7.00
C GLY A 170 -12.27 7.17 -7.37
N SER A 171 -11.06 7.11 -7.93
CA SER A 171 -10.37 5.84 -8.20
C SER A 171 -9.94 5.14 -6.91
N LYS A 172 -9.91 3.80 -6.89
CA LYS A 172 -9.41 3.03 -5.75
C LYS A 172 -7.91 3.22 -5.59
N ARG A 173 -7.43 3.53 -4.38
CA ARG A 173 -5.98 3.61 -4.10
C ARG A 173 -5.28 2.28 -4.30
N LEU A 174 -5.94 1.18 -3.93
CA LEU A 174 -5.44 -0.17 -4.07
C LEU A 174 -6.40 -1.00 -4.93
N ALA A 175 -5.90 -1.59 -5.99
CA ALA A 175 -6.69 -2.49 -6.84
C ALA A 175 -7.05 -3.80 -6.10
N ASP A 176 -8.20 -4.39 -6.43
CA ASP A 176 -8.71 -5.57 -5.71
C ASP A 176 -7.79 -6.78 -5.88
N ASN A 177 -7.22 -6.97 -7.07
CA ASN A 177 -6.23 -8.02 -7.34
C ASN A 177 -4.92 -7.81 -6.56
N ALA A 178 -4.48 -6.55 -6.41
CA ALA A 178 -3.32 -6.22 -5.59
C ALA A 178 -3.56 -6.55 -4.11
N LEU A 179 -4.76 -6.27 -3.58
CA LEU A 179 -5.12 -6.66 -2.21
C LEU A 179 -5.09 -8.17 -2.01
N VAL A 180 -5.61 -8.95 -2.98
CA VAL A 180 -5.54 -10.41 -2.93
C VAL A 180 -4.08 -10.87 -2.90
N ALA A 181 -3.24 -10.36 -3.81
CA ALA A 181 -1.82 -10.72 -3.87
C ALA A 181 -1.08 -10.36 -2.56
N LEU A 182 -1.28 -9.15 -2.02
CA LEU A 182 -0.69 -8.73 -0.75
C LEU A 182 -1.12 -9.63 0.42
N THR A 183 -2.39 -10.00 0.47
CA THR A 183 -2.93 -10.86 1.53
C THR A 183 -2.31 -12.27 1.48
N LEU A 184 -2.11 -12.82 0.28
CA LEU A 184 -1.43 -14.10 0.09
C LEU A 184 0.05 -14.00 0.42
N MET A 185 0.73 -12.96 -0.07
CA MET A 185 2.14 -12.71 0.21
C MET A 185 2.40 -12.60 1.72
N ILE A 186 1.57 -11.87 2.47
CA ILE A 186 1.66 -11.80 3.93
C ILE A 186 1.44 -13.17 4.57
N ALA A 187 0.49 -13.97 4.07
CA ALA A 187 0.24 -15.29 4.63
C ALA A 187 1.49 -16.18 4.54
N GLU A 188 2.13 -16.20 3.38
CA GLU A 188 3.30 -17.01 3.07
C GLU A 188 4.63 -16.41 3.59
N SER A 189 4.65 -15.15 4.00
CA SER A 189 5.90 -14.48 4.39
C SER A 189 6.48 -15.00 5.70
N ARG A 190 7.82 -14.96 5.82
CA ARG A 190 8.51 -15.22 7.08
C ARG A 190 8.40 -14.00 8.02
N PRO A 191 8.50 -14.18 9.35
CA PRO A 191 8.47 -13.07 10.31
C PRO A 191 9.54 -11.99 10.06
N ALA A 192 10.71 -12.37 9.54
CA ALA A 192 11.79 -11.45 9.20
C ALA A 192 11.41 -10.46 8.08
N GLU A 193 10.47 -10.83 7.21
CA GLU A 193 10.02 -10.02 6.07
C GLU A 193 8.94 -9.00 6.45
N ARG A 194 8.47 -9.02 7.71
CA ARG A 194 7.40 -8.14 8.21
C ARG A 194 7.65 -6.68 7.88
N VAL A 195 8.85 -6.19 8.18
CA VAL A 195 9.18 -4.76 8.03
C VAL A 195 9.09 -4.36 6.55
N ALA A 196 9.70 -5.14 5.66
CA ALA A 196 9.69 -4.88 4.22
C ALA A 196 8.25 -4.94 3.65
N ILE A 197 7.49 -5.98 3.98
CA ILE A 197 6.12 -6.14 3.46
C ILE A 197 5.18 -5.04 3.99
N THR A 198 5.24 -4.72 5.28
CA THR A 198 4.43 -3.63 5.83
C THR A 198 4.79 -2.29 5.18
N ALA A 199 6.07 -2.00 4.98
CA ALA A 199 6.51 -0.80 4.28
C ALA A 199 6.04 -0.76 2.81
N LEU A 200 6.02 -1.90 2.11
CA LEU A 200 5.48 -2.03 0.76
C LEU A 200 3.99 -1.71 0.75
N VAL A 201 3.20 -2.31 1.65
CA VAL A 201 1.77 -2.02 1.78
C VAL A 201 1.53 -0.54 2.03
N VAL A 202 2.31 0.09 2.93
CA VAL A 202 2.24 1.54 3.19
C VAL A 202 2.44 2.35 1.91
N ASN A 203 3.46 2.02 1.11
CA ASN A 203 3.73 2.73 -0.13
C ASN A 203 2.62 2.56 -1.18
N LEU A 204 1.96 1.41 -1.22
CA LEU A 204 0.84 1.15 -2.13
C LEU A 204 -0.47 1.86 -1.73
N ILE A 205 -0.55 2.45 -0.53
CA ILE A 205 -1.76 3.16 -0.05
C ILE A 205 -1.50 4.62 0.36
N ASN A 206 -0.25 5.08 0.28
CA ASN A 206 0.12 6.45 0.63
C ASN A 206 -0.47 7.47 -0.34
N ASN A 207 -0.22 8.76 -0.11
CA ASN A 207 -0.78 9.84 -0.93
C ASN A 207 -0.04 10.08 -2.25
N ARG A 208 1.02 9.32 -2.55
CA ARG A 208 1.77 9.41 -3.81
C ARG A 208 1.29 8.38 -4.84
N ASN A 209 0.78 7.23 -4.37
CA ASN A 209 0.17 6.21 -5.22
C ASN A 209 -1.20 6.64 -5.74
#